data_AF-A0A534SMF4-F1
#
_entry.id   AF-A0A534SMF4-F1
#
_cell.length_a   1.000
_cell.length_b   1.000
_cell.length_c   1.000
_cell.angle_alpha   90.00
_cell.angle_beta   90.00
_cell.angle_gamma   90.00
#
_symmetry.space_group_name_H-M   'P 1'
#
loop_
_entity.id
_entity.type
_entity.pdbx_description
1 polymer ?
#
loop_
_entity_poly.entity_id
_entity_poly.type
_entity_poly.pdbx_seq_one_letter_code
_entity_poly.pdbx_strand_id
1 'polypeptide(L)'
;ARAEARGMTRASELRDVIRSELEAESGSDAFPLKPQRVVRELRAALGDDDILVSDVGAHKLWIARLYPCAAPNTCVISNGFASMGIALPGAIGAKLLHPGKRVLAASGDGGFLMNVQELETAVRARTPFVTVVFE
;
A
#
# COMPACT_ATOMS: atom_id res chain seq x y z
N ALA A 1 -4.32 -20.87 26.91
CA ALA A 1 -4.94 -20.06 27.98
C ALA A 1 -4.10 -18.85 28.42
N ARG A 2 -3.14 -18.94 29.36
CA ARG A 2 -2.39 -17.74 29.86
C ARG A 2 -1.40 -17.13 28.85
N ALA A 3 -0.78 -17.95 28.00
CA ALA A 3 0.12 -17.47 26.94
C ALA A 3 -0.64 -16.80 25.78
N GLU A 4 -1.81 -17.33 25.39
CA GLU A 4 -2.71 -16.70 24.41
C GLU A 4 -3.29 -15.39 24.92
N ALA A 5 -3.71 -15.33 26.20
CA ALA A 5 -4.19 -14.09 26.81
C ALA A 5 -3.09 -13.01 26.80
N ARG A 6 -1.84 -13.37 27.17
CA ARG A 6 -0.68 -12.45 27.06
C ARG A 6 -0.36 -12.05 25.62
N GLY A 7 -0.52 -12.97 24.66
CA GLY A 7 -0.34 -12.71 23.23
C GLY A 7 -1.38 -11.76 22.66
N MET A 8 -2.65 -11.92 23.05
CA MET A 8 -3.75 -11.02 22.69
C MET A 8 -3.55 -9.61 23.26
N THR A 9 -3.14 -9.49 24.53
CA THR A 9 -2.85 -8.19 25.16
C THR A 9 -1.72 -7.45 24.45
N ARG A 10 -0.63 -8.16 24.10
CA ARG A 10 0.49 -7.56 23.37
C ARG A 10 0.13 -7.15 21.94
N ALA A 11 -0.74 -7.91 21.28
CA ALA A 11 -1.22 -7.59 19.94
C ALA A 11 -2.15 -6.37 19.93
N SER A 12 -3.01 -6.22 20.94
CA SER A 12 -3.83 -5.01 21.10
C SER A 12 -2.98 -3.79 21.41
N GLU A 13 -2.01 -3.90 22.32
CA GLU A 13 -1.08 -2.81 22.64
C GLU A 13 -0.29 -2.35 21.42
N LEU A 14 0.26 -3.29 20.64
CA LEU A 14 0.99 -2.96 19.41
C LEU A 14 0.10 -2.29 18.37
N ARG A 15 -1.15 -2.76 18.23
CA ARG A 15 -2.12 -2.14 17.32
C ARG A 15 -2.43 -0.70 17.72
N ASP A 16 -2.58 -0.44 19.01
CA ASP A 16 -2.85 0.91 19.51
C ASP A 16 -1.64 1.84 19.30
N VAL A 17 -0.41 1.34 19.44
CA VAL A 17 0.82 2.07 19.09
C VAL A 17 0.89 2.40 17.60
N ILE A 18 0.64 1.43 16.72
CA ILE A 18 0.65 1.66 15.26
C ILE A 18 -0.42 2.67 14.87
N ARG A 19 -1.62 2.57 15.47
CA ARG A 19 -2.71 3.50 15.21
C ARG A 19 -2.38 4.90 15.70
N SER A 20 -1.81 5.05 16.90
CA SER A 20 -1.44 6.36 17.42
C SER A 20 -0.34 7.01 16.58
N GLU A 21 0.61 6.24 16.07
CA GLU A 21 1.63 6.72 15.13
C GLU A 21 1.03 7.19 13.82
N LEU A 22 0.07 6.43 13.24
CA LEU A 22 -0.65 6.86 12.05
C LEU A 22 -1.41 8.16 12.31
N GLU A 23 -2.13 8.28 13.43
CA GLU A 23 -2.98 9.44 13.72
C GLU A 23 -2.20 10.73 14.05
N ALA A 24 -0.97 10.62 14.58
CA ALA A 24 -0.19 11.76 15.04
C ALA A 24 -0.01 12.88 14.00
N GLU A 25 0.14 12.53 12.72
CA GLU A 25 0.36 13.47 11.62
C GLU A 25 -0.66 13.28 10.47
N SER A 26 -1.77 12.58 10.76
CA SER A 26 -2.74 12.13 9.76
C SER A 26 -3.64 13.24 9.22
N GLY A 27 -3.73 14.36 9.93
CA GLY A 27 -4.43 15.59 9.53
C GLY A 27 -3.48 16.74 9.22
N SER A 28 -2.18 16.49 9.11
CA SER A 28 -1.19 17.51 8.80
C SER A 28 -1.40 18.03 7.38
N ASP A 29 -1.39 19.37 7.23
CA ASP A 29 -1.42 20.06 5.93
C ASP A 29 -0.02 20.61 5.56
N ALA A 30 1.03 20.09 6.20
CA ALA A 30 2.41 20.50 5.96
C ALA A 30 2.92 20.09 4.56
N PHE A 31 3.88 20.85 4.04
CA PHE A 31 4.63 20.53 2.82
C PHE A 31 6.13 20.38 3.14
N PRO A 32 6.79 19.28 2.71
CA PRO A 32 6.22 18.14 2.00
C PRO A 32 5.23 17.33 2.85
N LEU A 33 4.33 16.61 2.19
CA LEU A 33 3.28 15.81 2.84
C LEU A 33 3.89 14.80 3.81
N LYS A 34 3.30 14.71 5.00
CA LYS A 34 3.70 13.70 5.99
C LYS A 34 3.31 12.30 5.50
N PRO A 35 4.18 11.28 5.63
CA PRO A 35 3.86 9.92 5.23
C PRO A 35 2.57 9.37 5.86
N GLN A 36 2.31 9.71 7.12
CA GLN A 36 1.09 9.36 7.85
C GLN A 36 -0.15 9.89 7.14
N ARG A 37 -0.13 11.16 6.71
CA ARG A 37 -1.21 11.78 5.95
C ARG A 37 -1.44 11.01 4.65
N VAL A 38 -0.39 10.75 3.89
CA VAL A 38 -0.50 10.01 2.62
C VAL A 38 -1.11 8.63 2.84
N VAL A 39 -0.59 7.84 3.78
CA VAL A 39 -1.09 6.49 4.07
C VAL A 39 -2.57 6.50 4.50
N ARG A 40 -2.98 7.46 5.34
CA ARG A 40 -4.38 7.65 5.76
C ARG A 40 -5.29 7.92 4.55
N GLU A 41 -4.91 8.87 3.69
CA GLU A 41 -5.72 9.24 2.53
C GLU A 41 -5.80 8.10 1.51
N LEU A 42 -4.71 7.36 1.27
CA LEU A 42 -4.73 6.17 0.42
C LEU A 42 -5.69 5.10 0.96
N ARG A 43 -5.69 4.88 2.27
CA ARG A 43 -6.61 3.93 2.90
C ARG A 43 -8.06 4.42 2.82
N ALA A 44 -8.32 5.70 3.05
CA ALA A 44 -9.66 6.27 2.97
C ALA A 44 -10.22 6.23 1.54
N ALA A 45 -9.37 6.36 0.52
CA ALA A 45 -9.76 6.25 -0.87
C ALA A 45 -10.12 4.81 -1.30
N LEU A 46 -9.55 3.79 -0.64
CA LEU A 46 -9.76 2.38 -0.97
C LEU A 46 -10.82 1.74 -0.07
N GLY A 47 -11.62 0.86 -0.65
CA GLY A 47 -12.59 0.03 0.05
C GLY A 47 -11.91 -1.19 0.63
N ASP A 48 -12.56 -1.89 1.56
CA ASP A 48 -11.92 -2.97 2.34
C ASP A 48 -11.36 -4.09 1.47
N ASP A 49 -12.02 -4.34 0.34
CA ASP A 49 -11.65 -5.34 -0.65
C ASP A 49 -10.72 -4.85 -1.78
N ASP A 50 -10.44 -3.55 -1.86
CA ASP A 50 -9.62 -2.97 -2.93
C ASP A 50 -8.13 -3.18 -2.67
N ILE A 51 -7.35 -3.28 -3.74
CA ILE A 51 -5.99 -3.80 -3.69
C ILE A 51 -4.98 -2.66 -3.81
N LEU A 52 -4.07 -2.57 -2.83
CA LEU A 52 -2.85 -1.78 -2.91
C LEU A 52 -1.67 -2.70 -3.27
N VAL A 53 -0.94 -2.37 -4.31
CA VAL A 53 0.35 -3.01 -4.66
C VAL A 53 1.46 -2.01 -4.36
N SER A 54 2.24 -2.29 -3.31
CA SER A 54 3.37 -1.45 -2.93
C SER A 54 4.62 -1.87 -3.67
N ASP A 55 5.28 -0.88 -4.27
CA ASP A 55 6.64 -1.01 -4.72
C ASP A 55 7.62 -1.07 -3.53
N VAL A 56 8.90 -1.18 -3.86
CA VAL A 56 9.99 -1.20 -2.89
C VAL A 56 10.73 0.14 -2.93
N GLY A 57 10.85 0.76 -1.76
CA GLY A 57 11.47 2.07 -1.55
C GLY A 57 11.23 2.55 -0.13
N ALA A 58 11.52 3.83 0.15
CA ALA A 58 11.24 4.42 1.46
C ALA A 58 9.74 4.40 1.79
N HIS A 59 8.88 4.64 0.78
CA HIS A 59 7.42 4.59 0.92
C HIS A 59 6.89 3.23 1.38
N LYS A 60 7.57 2.13 1.00
CA LYS A 60 7.25 0.78 1.46
C LYS A 60 7.25 0.68 2.99
N LEU A 61 8.18 1.36 3.67
CA LEU A 61 8.26 1.32 5.13
C LEU A 61 7.00 1.93 5.78
N TRP A 62 6.50 3.02 5.21
CA TRP A 62 5.28 3.68 5.69
C TRP A 62 4.04 2.82 5.41
N ILE A 63 3.93 2.26 4.21
CA ILE A 63 2.82 1.37 3.85
C ILE A 63 2.84 0.12 4.74
N ALA A 64 3.98 -0.57 4.86
CA ALA A 64 4.08 -1.82 5.62
C ALA A 64 3.81 -1.64 7.12
N ARG A 65 4.13 -0.46 7.68
CA ARG A 65 3.92 -0.18 9.11
C ARG A 65 2.54 0.36 9.41
N LEU A 66 2.04 1.26 8.56
CA LEU A 66 0.92 2.13 8.92
C LEU A 66 -0.36 1.85 8.11
N TYR A 67 -0.31 1.15 6.97
CA TYR A 67 -1.49 0.91 6.14
C TYR A 67 -2.43 -0.14 6.78
N PRO A 68 -3.63 0.24 7.26
CA PRO A 68 -4.54 -0.70 7.93
C PRO A 68 -5.18 -1.66 6.92
N CYS A 69 -4.73 -2.91 6.87
CA CYS A 69 -5.31 -3.90 5.96
C CYS A 69 -6.63 -4.45 6.53
N ALA A 70 -7.74 -4.20 5.83
CA ALA A 70 -9.06 -4.65 6.24
C ALA A 70 -9.39 -6.10 5.81
N ALA A 71 -8.77 -6.59 4.73
CA ALA A 71 -9.01 -7.92 4.18
C ALA A 71 -7.70 -8.63 3.78
N PRO A 72 -7.67 -9.97 3.71
CA PRO A 72 -6.53 -10.71 3.20
C PRO A 72 -6.23 -10.35 1.74
N ASN A 73 -4.95 -10.37 1.35
CA ASN A 73 -4.49 -10.15 -0.02
C ASN A 73 -4.87 -8.80 -0.66
N THR A 74 -5.16 -7.77 0.16
CA THR A 74 -5.46 -6.40 -0.34
C THR A 74 -4.32 -5.41 -0.16
N CYS A 75 -3.22 -5.80 0.49
CA CYS A 75 -1.96 -5.06 0.50
C CYS A 75 -0.83 -6.00 0.11
N VAL A 76 -0.34 -5.85 -1.12
CA VAL A 76 0.69 -6.71 -1.71
C VAL A 76 2.01 -5.97 -1.66
N ILE A 77 2.99 -6.55 -0.97
CA ILE A 77 4.33 -5.97 -0.79
C ILE A 77 5.37 -7.01 -1.18
N SER A 78 6.30 -6.63 -2.07
CA SER A 78 7.49 -7.45 -2.35
C SER A 78 8.44 -7.40 -1.16
N ASN A 79 8.32 -8.38 -0.25
CA ASN A 79 9.11 -8.43 0.98
C ASN A 79 10.14 -9.56 1.01
N GLY A 80 10.01 -10.57 0.13
CA GLY A 80 10.98 -11.66 0.01
C GLY A 80 12.24 -11.20 -0.73
N PHE A 81 12.15 -11.05 -2.06
CA PHE A 81 13.25 -10.56 -2.88
C PHE A 81 13.39 -9.03 -2.82
N ALA A 82 12.34 -8.32 -2.40
CA ALA A 82 12.31 -6.87 -2.34
C ALA A 82 12.68 -6.19 -3.67
N SER A 83 12.17 -6.74 -4.79
CA SER A 83 12.34 -6.15 -6.13
C SER A 83 11.64 -4.80 -6.24
N MET A 84 12.39 -3.79 -6.67
CA MET A 84 11.83 -2.52 -7.15
C MET A 84 11.12 -2.71 -8.50
N GLY A 85 10.19 -1.80 -8.81
CA GLY A 85 9.42 -1.77 -10.05
C GLY A 85 8.22 -2.72 -10.08
N ILE A 86 7.88 -3.37 -8.97
CA ILE A 86 6.81 -4.39 -8.96
C ILE A 86 5.40 -3.79 -9.03
N ALA A 87 5.22 -2.55 -8.57
CA ALA A 87 3.88 -1.99 -8.35
C ALA A 87 3.05 -1.91 -9.64
N LEU A 88 3.66 -1.44 -10.73
CA LEU A 88 2.98 -1.25 -12.00
C LEU A 88 2.57 -2.58 -12.68
N PRO A 89 3.48 -3.53 -12.96
CA PRO A 89 3.09 -4.84 -13.49
C PRO A 89 2.21 -5.65 -12.52
N GLY A 90 2.43 -5.49 -11.21
CA GLY A 90 1.59 -6.12 -10.19
C GLY A 90 0.14 -5.60 -10.22
N ALA A 91 -0.07 -4.31 -10.46
CA ALA A 91 -1.40 -3.73 -10.59
C ALA A 91 -2.13 -4.21 -11.85
N ILE A 92 -1.41 -4.40 -12.96
CA ILE A 92 -1.95 -5.04 -14.18
C ILE A 92 -2.44 -6.45 -13.84
N GLY A 93 -1.60 -7.27 -13.19
CA GLY A 93 -1.96 -8.63 -12.77
C GLY A 93 -3.17 -8.65 -11.83
N ALA A 94 -3.20 -7.76 -10.84
CA ALA A 94 -4.34 -7.63 -9.92
C ALA A 94 -5.65 -7.28 -10.65
N LYS A 95 -5.62 -6.39 -11.65
CA LYS A 95 -6.81 -6.06 -12.46
C LYS A 95 -7.25 -7.19 -13.36
N LEU A 96 -6.34 -7.99 -13.91
CA LEU A 96 -6.70 -9.18 -14.71
C LEU A 96 -7.40 -10.24 -13.85
N LEU A 97 -6.91 -10.47 -12.63
CA LEU A 97 -7.49 -11.41 -11.66
C LEU A 97 -8.80 -10.89 -11.05
N HIS A 98 -8.89 -9.59 -10.81
CA HIS A 98 -10.02 -8.95 -10.14
C HIS A 98 -10.53 -7.71 -10.91
N PRO A 99 -11.21 -7.90 -12.05
CA PRO A 99 -11.64 -6.79 -12.90
C PRO A 99 -12.58 -5.79 -12.22
N GLY A 100 -13.37 -6.24 -11.23
CA GLY A 100 -14.31 -5.39 -10.49
C GLY A 100 -13.72 -4.63 -9.30
N LYS A 101 -12.51 -4.97 -8.83
CA LYS A 101 -11.87 -4.31 -7.69
C LYS A 101 -11.12 -3.06 -8.13
N ARG A 102 -11.06 -2.03 -7.28
CA ARG A 102 -10.13 -0.91 -7.48
C ARG A 102 -8.73 -1.38 -7.12
N VAL A 103 -7.75 -0.90 -7.89
CA VAL A 103 -6.35 -1.26 -7.71
C VAL A 103 -5.52 0.03 -7.69
N LEU A 104 -4.64 0.13 -6.71
CA LEU A 104 -3.70 1.21 -6.51
C LEU A 104 -2.27 0.66 -6.56
N ALA A 105 -1.47 1.15 -7.50
CA ALA A 105 -0.03 0.96 -7.52
C ALA A 105 0.63 2.11 -6.72
N ALA A 106 1.33 1.79 -5.65
CA ALA A 106 2.07 2.78 -4.85
C ALA A 106 3.57 2.62 -5.09
N SER A 107 4.18 3.55 -5.83
CA SER A 107 5.58 3.45 -6.25
C SER A 107 6.38 4.68 -5.86
N GLY A 108 7.68 4.52 -5.64
CA GLY A 108 8.60 5.66 -5.66
C GLY A 108 8.91 6.04 -7.11
N ASP A 109 9.35 7.26 -7.35
CA ASP A 109 9.81 7.75 -8.65
C ASP A 109 10.73 6.76 -9.40
N GLY A 110 11.76 6.24 -8.74
CA GLY A 110 12.72 5.30 -9.33
C GLY A 110 12.09 3.95 -9.66
N GLY A 111 11.27 3.40 -8.77
CA GLY A 111 10.56 2.13 -9.00
C GLY A 111 9.56 2.25 -10.16
N PHE A 112 8.87 3.39 -10.24
CA PHE A 112 7.92 3.65 -11.31
C PHE A 112 8.63 3.70 -12.68
N LEU A 113 9.73 4.44 -12.77
CA LEU A 113 10.49 4.57 -14.02
C LEU A 113 11.19 3.28 -14.46
N MET A 114 11.46 2.32 -13.56
CA MET A 114 12.01 1.02 -13.96
C MET A 114 11.09 0.25 -14.90
N ASN A 115 9.77 0.38 -14.73
CA ASN A 115 8.78 -0.38 -15.50
C ASN A 115 7.70 0.48 -16.16
N VAL A 116 7.86 1.79 -16.25
CA VAL A 116 6.85 2.73 -16.79
C VAL A 116 6.32 2.36 -18.17
N GLN A 117 7.13 1.66 -18.99
CA GLN A 117 6.72 1.11 -20.28
C GLN A 117 5.48 0.20 -20.20
N GLU A 118 5.23 -0.44 -19.05
CA GLU A 118 4.06 -1.30 -18.83
C GLU A 118 2.73 -0.53 -18.80
N LEU A 119 2.76 0.81 -18.79
CA LEU A 119 1.56 1.60 -19.06
C LEU A 119 0.98 1.29 -20.46
N GLU A 120 1.83 1.00 -21.45
CA GLU A 120 1.35 0.51 -22.75
C GLU A 120 0.57 -0.80 -22.58
N THR A 121 1.15 -1.76 -21.86
CA THR A 121 0.50 -3.05 -21.58
C THR A 121 -0.82 -2.84 -20.86
N ALA A 122 -0.88 -1.93 -19.88
CA ALA A 122 -2.11 -1.64 -19.14
C ALA A 122 -3.24 -1.13 -20.05
N VAL A 123 -2.91 -0.23 -20.98
CA VAL A 123 -3.87 0.28 -21.98
C VAL A 123 -4.30 -0.82 -22.93
N ARG A 124 -3.36 -1.57 -23.51
CA ARG A 124 -3.62 -2.66 -24.46
C ARG A 124 -4.44 -3.79 -23.83
N ALA A 125 -4.14 -4.15 -22.58
CA ALA A 125 -4.85 -5.18 -21.82
C ALA A 125 -6.15 -4.67 -21.16
N ARG A 126 -6.46 -3.37 -21.27
CA ARG A 126 -7.64 -2.72 -20.67
C ARG A 126 -7.76 -2.97 -19.16
N THR A 127 -6.66 -2.77 -18.44
CA THR A 127 -6.57 -2.94 -16.99
C THR A 127 -6.53 -1.58 -16.28
N PRO A 128 -7.67 -0.92 -16.03
CA PRO A 128 -7.67 0.40 -15.39
C PRO A 128 -7.30 0.28 -13.90
N PHE A 129 -6.27 1.01 -13.49
CA PHE A 129 -5.84 1.18 -12.10
C PHE A 129 -5.26 2.58 -11.89
N VAL A 130 -5.06 2.97 -10.63
CA VAL A 130 -4.43 4.26 -10.26
C VAL A 130 -2.99 4.01 -9.85
N THR A 131 -2.07 4.87 -10.26
CA THR A 131 -0.70 4.91 -9.71
C THR A 131 -0.50 6.18 -8.90
N VAL A 132 0.05 6.02 -7.70
CA VAL A 132 0.58 7.12 -6.89
C VAL A 132 2.09 7.00 -6.85
N VAL A 133 2.76 8.08 -7.25
CA VAL A 133 4.22 8.19 -7.23
C VAL A 133 4.64 9.04 -6.03
N PHE A 134 5.50 8.48 -5.19
CA PHE A 134 6.13 9.17 -4.07
C PHE A 134 7.44 9.79 -4.58
N GLU A 135 7.56 11.12 -4.47
CA GLU A 135 8.72 11.94 -4.81
C GLU A 135 9.40 12.48 -3.53
#